data_AF-A0A3T0N377-F1
#
_entry.id   AF-A0A3T0N377-F1
#
_cell.length_a   1.000
_cell.length_b   1.000
_cell.length_c   1.000
_cell.angle_alpha   90.00
_cell.angle_beta   90.00
_cell.angle_gamma   90.00
#
_symmetry.space_group_name_H-M   'P 1'
#
loop_
_entity.id
_entity.type
_entity.pdbx_description
1 polymer ?
#
loop_
_entity_poly.entity_id
_entity_poly.type
_entity_poly.pdbx_seq_one_letter_code
_entity_poly.pdbx_strand_id
1 'polypeptide(L)'
;MHKIIDTPWRVTSNLDELRARGVETIIRYFNRANSNQLPEKRLEPAEAAAIADAGMTLAVVYQQRGGSGGNINDLNAKSGNADATRAVKQATQIGQPIGSAIYFAVDWDYFRPTDLKSISEYFAEVRRVLGADYRVGVYGSGLVGKTLKSAGLVDFIWLSMSVGWSGTKALLATDAWTLRQTYPEQTAVLRHDGNELSPAWGDFGQFTPGGAAASAPVDWRDDAGSFQFALMEVTARSGLNLRRGPGTNYGVDSTLAQGQIVQVVSTSGDWANVDVNSDGLSDGYLHSGYLKPVSGGLPLLSSANGNTAGNWPTWPKWPTWPSAPGSTATAAAPATAAGATVPYSVAQAELALDVREVAGPGNNPRVVMYHKSTNPWSGTDDSVAWCSSFVNYCVEQSGMVGTDSQRALSWEDWGQSAENDPQEGDIVVFERVGKGGHVGFLVADRGDSVSVLGGNQNNRVRISTYPKNGKLGATKYVLRSIRRAI
;
A
#
# COMPACT_ATOMS: atom_id res chain seq x y z
N MET A 1 -5.92 4.06 -0.93
CA MET A 1 -6.44 5.23 -0.17
C MET A 1 -6.93 4.73 1.17
N HIS A 2 -6.58 5.42 2.25
CA HIS A 2 -6.86 4.98 3.62
C HIS A 2 -8.27 5.36 4.07
N LYS A 3 -9.03 4.37 4.58
CA LYS A 3 -10.33 4.63 5.23
C LYS A 3 -10.18 5.15 6.66
N ILE A 4 -9.13 4.71 7.36
CA ILE A 4 -8.81 5.15 8.71
C ILE A 4 -7.45 5.84 8.65
N ILE A 5 -7.35 7.06 9.14
CA ILE A 5 -6.10 7.82 9.18
C ILE A 5 -5.81 8.26 10.60
N ASP A 6 -4.54 8.45 10.94
CA ASP A 6 -4.15 9.23 12.12
C ASP A 6 -3.28 10.41 11.70
N THR A 7 -3.43 11.55 12.37
CA THR A 7 -2.63 12.73 12.06
C THR A 7 -2.44 13.60 13.29
N PRO A 8 -1.25 14.18 13.52
CA PRO A 8 -1.03 15.17 14.56
C PRO A 8 -1.43 16.59 14.10
N TRP A 9 -1.97 16.77 12.90
CA TRP A 9 -2.34 18.07 12.36
C TRP A 9 -3.85 18.29 12.43
N ARG A 10 -4.28 19.56 12.53
CA ARG A 10 -5.70 19.88 12.55
C ARG A 10 -6.33 19.56 11.19
N VAL A 11 -7.49 18.90 11.21
CA VAL A 11 -8.12 18.42 9.97
C VAL A 11 -9.17 19.36 9.37
N THR A 12 -9.66 20.35 10.12
CA THR A 12 -10.86 21.15 9.77
C THR A 12 -10.88 21.69 8.34
N SER A 13 -9.75 22.19 7.82
CA SER A 13 -9.67 22.75 6.46
C SER A 13 -9.60 21.71 5.35
N ASN A 14 -9.42 20.43 5.67
CA ASN A 14 -9.21 19.34 4.73
C ASN A 14 -10.35 18.29 4.76
N LEU A 15 -11.38 18.48 5.60
CA LEU A 15 -12.42 17.47 5.82
C LEU A 15 -13.16 17.05 4.55
N ASP A 16 -13.55 18.01 3.71
CA ASP A 16 -14.26 17.72 2.46
C ASP A 16 -13.42 16.89 1.50
N GLU A 17 -12.12 17.18 1.40
CA GLU A 17 -11.22 16.45 0.52
C GLU A 17 -10.85 15.07 1.08
N LEU A 18 -10.61 14.98 2.39
CA LEU A 18 -10.40 13.68 3.06
C LEU A 18 -11.61 12.77 2.85
N ARG A 19 -12.83 13.31 3.02
CA ARG A 19 -14.07 12.58 2.76
C ARG A 19 -14.21 12.19 1.29
N ALA A 20 -13.92 13.10 0.35
CA ALA A 20 -13.97 12.82 -1.09
C ALA A 20 -12.97 11.72 -1.50
N ARG A 21 -11.87 11.56 -0.75
CA ARG A 21 -10.88 10.50 -0.90
C ARG A 21 -11.23 9.20 -0.16
N GLY A 22 -12.41 9.12 0.45
CA GLY A 22 -12.91 7.90 1.10
C GLY A 22 -12.41 7.70 2.53
N VAL A 23 -11.88 8.73 3.19
CA VAL A 23 -11.60 8.65 4.63
C VAL A 23 -12.92 8.61 5.39
N GLU A 24 -13.05 7.66 6.30
CA GLU A 24 -14.25 7.42 7.12
C GLU A 24 -13.99 7.71 8.60
N THR A 25 -12.78 7.44 9.09
CA THR A 25 -12.39 7.66 10.49
C THR A 25 -11.09 8.44 10.58
N ILE A 26 -11.06 9.43 11.47
CA ILE A 26 -9.85 10.19 11.80
C ILE A 26 -9.46 9.88 13.26
N ILE A 27 -8.25 9.39 13.46
CA ILE A 27 -7.66 9.21 14.79
C ILE A 27 -6.91 10.50 15.16
N ARG A 28 -7.32 11.13 16.26
CA ARG A 28 -6.73 12.38 16.76
C ARG A 28 -6.20 12.22 18.18
N TYR A 29 -5.37 13.17 18.61
CA TYR A 29 -4.59 12.99 19.83
C TYR A 29 -5.20 13.71 21.02
N PHE A 30 -5.32 12.98 22.14
CA PHE A 30 -5.29 13.59 23.46
C PHE A 30 -3.84 13.79 23.91
N ASN A 31 -3.60 14.89 24.61
CA ASN A 31 -2.24 15.28 24.96
C ASN A 31 -2.24 16.34 26.08
N ARG A 32 -1.16 16.44 26.86
CA ARG A 32 -1.09 17.47 27.92
C ARG A 32 -1.00 18.87 27.33
N ALA A 33 -0.07 19.05 26.40
CA ALA A 33 0.12 20.29 25.66
C ALA A 33 0.74 20.01 24.28
N ASN A 34 0.48 20.92 23.35
CA ASN A 34 1.15 20.92 22.05
C ASN A 34 2.60 21.38 22.22
N SER A 35 3.50 20.82 21.41
CA SER A 35 4.88 21.27 21.34
C SER A 35 5.04 22.28 20.20
N ASN A 36 6.17 22.96 20.15
CA ASN A 36 6.50 23.84 19.02
C ASN A 36 6.61 23.06 17.71
N GLN A 37 6.97 21.77 17.76
CA GLN A 37 7.06 20.91 16.58
C GLN A 37 5.69 20.41 16.11
N LEU A 38 4.75 20.19 17.04
CA LEU A 38 3.41 19.70 16.74
C LEU A 38 2.37 20.61 17.42
N PRO A 39 2.22 21.86 16.90
CA PRO A 39 1.38 22.90 17.50
C PRO A 39 -0.13 22.58 17.46
N GLU A 40 -0.53 21.58 16.69
CA GLU A 40 -1.92 21.21 16.41
C GLU A 40 -2.27 19.78 16.85
N LYS A 41 -1.36 19.12 17.59
CA LYS A 41 -1.52 17.70 17.94
C LYS A 41 -2.81 17.43 18.69
N ARG A 42 -3.05 18.21 19.74
CA ARG A 42 -4.19 18.02 20.63
C ARG A 42 -5.50 18.37 19.91
N LEU A 43 -6.41 17.40 19.88
CA LEU A 43 -7.79 17.58 19.44
C LEU A 43 -8.49 18.61 20.33
N GLU A 44 -9.16 19.57 19.70
CA GLU A 44 -9.96 20.60 20.36
C GLU A 44 -11.47 20.41 20.09
N PRO A 45 -12.38 20.85 20.98
CA PRO A 45 -13.83 20.62 20.82
C PRO A 45 -14.42 21.10 19.49
N ALA A 46 -13.97 22.25 18.98
CA ALA A 46 -14.44 22.76 17.68
C ALA A 46 -14.00 21.88 16.50
N GLU A 47 -12.81 21.29 16.57
CA GLU A 47 -12.35 20.34 15.54
C GLU A 47 -13.14 19.04 15.62
N ALA A 48 -13.41 18.52 16.83
CA ALA A 48 -14.23 17.32 17.00
C ALA A 48 -15.66 17.52 16.46
N ALA A 49 -16.29 18.66 16.76
CA ALA A 49 -17.60 19.00 16.20
C ALA A 49 -17.56 19.06 14.66
N ALA A 50 -16.55 19.70 14.07
CA ALA A 50 -16.42 19.78 12.61
C ALA A 50 -16.26 18.39 11.95
N ILE A 51 -15.53 17.46 12.57
CA ILE A 51 -15.41 16.08 12.07
C ILE A 51 -16.77 15.37 12.10
N ALA A 52 -17.54 15.56 13.19
CA ALA A 52 -18.89 15.01 13.31
C ALA A 52 -19.83 15.59 12.25
N ASP A 53 -19.82 16.91 12.05
CA ASP A 53 -20.64 17.62 11.05
C ASP A 53 -20.30 17.18 9.61
N ALA A 54 -19.04 16.82 9.36
CA ALA A 54 -18.61 16.24 8.08
C ALA A 54 -19.12 14.79 7.86
N GLY A 55 -19.78 14.19 8.84
CA GLY A 55 -20.29 12.81 8.79
C GLY A 55 -19.20 11.75 8.95
N MET A 56 -18.04 12.12 9.47
CA MET A 56 -16.91 11.22 9.72
C MET A 56 -16.89 10.79 11.19
N THR A 57 -16.22 9.67 11.47
CA THR A 57 -16.04 9.16 12.84
C THR A 57 -14.67 9.57 13.41
N LEU A 58 -14.59 9.64 14.73
CA LEU A 58 -13.36 9.86 15.49
C LEU A 58 -12.93 8.58 16.21
N ALA A 59 -11.63 8.42 16.36
CA ALA A 59 -11.03 7.64 17.43
C ALA A 59 -9.92 8.48 18.07
N VAL A 60 -9.51 8.13 19.29
CA VAL A 60 -8.56 8.96 20.04
C VAL A 60 -7.44 8.14 20.65
N VAL A 61 -6.25 8.73 20.63
CA VAL A 61 -5.07 8.22 21.31
C VAL A 61 -4.45 9.27 22.20
N TYR A 62 -4.16 8.93 23.45
CA TYR A 62 -3.39 9.76 24.33
C TYR A 62 -1.90 9.54 24.10
N GLN A 63 -1.16 10.59 23.76
CA GLN A 63 0.29 10.53 23.61
C GLN A 63 0.98 11.85 23.96
N GLN A 64 1.43 11.93 25.22
CA GLN A 64 2.48 12.88 25.62
C GLN A 64 3.82 12.13 25.68
N ARG A 65 4.61 12.20 24.60
CA ARG A 65 5.85 11.42 24.36
C ARG A 65 5.65 9.89 24.27
N GLY A 66 4.90 9.27 25.18
CA GLY A 66 4.55 7.85 25.13
C GLY A 66 5.75 6.91 25.30
N GLY A 67 6.81 7.33 26.01
CA GLY A 67 8.04 6.54 26.15
C GLY A 67 8.97 6.56 24.93
N SER A 68 8.67 7.39 23.93
CA SER A 68 9.52 7.59 22.75
C SER A 68 10.98 7.90 23.14
N GLY A 69 11.93 7.37 22.36
CA GLY A 69 13.36 7.42 22.66
C GLY A 69 13.79 6.49 23.80
N GLY A 70 12.96 5.52 24.21
CA GLY A 70 13.25 4.57 25.27
C GLY A 70 13.05 5.13 26.68
N ASN A 71 12.35 6.26 26.83
CA ASN A 71 12.13 6.91 28.12
C ASN A 71 11.02 6.23 28.95
N ILE A 72 11.33 5.10 29.59
CA ILE A 72 10.36 4.29 30.35
C ILE A 72 9.68 5.06 31.50
N ASN A 73 10.27 6.16 31.98
CA ASN A 73 9.70 7.00 33.02
C ASN A 73 8.39 7.69 32.60
N ASP A 74 8.09 7.73 31.30
CA ASP A 74 6.78 8.19 30.81
C ASP A 74 5.68 7.14 31.03
N LEU A 75 6.03 5.87 31.29
CA LEU A 75 5.13 4.72 31.34
C LEU A 75 5.21 3.96 32.67
N ASN A 76 4.75 4.59 33.76
CA ASN A 76 4.60 3.98 35.09
C ASN A 76 3.23 4.31 35.71
N ALA A 77 2.90 3.74 36.87
CA ALA A 77 1.61 3.96 37.55
C ALA A 77 1.27 5.45 37.73
N LYS A 78 2.22 6.29 38.17
CA LYS A 78 1.98 7.71 38.42
C LYS A 78 1.62 8.45 37.12
N SER A 79 2.35 8.20 36.04
CA SER A 79 2.02 8.81 34.75
C SER A 79 0.73 8.25 34.17
N GLY A 80 0.44 6.96 34.34
CA GLY A 80 -0.80 6.31 33.88
C GLY A 80 -2.03 6.94 34.51
N ASN A 81 -2.01 7.17 35.83
CA ASN A 81 -3.08 7.86 36.53
C ASN A 81 -3.31 9.29 35.99
N ALA A 82 -2.22 10.05 35.85
CA ALA A 82 -2.29 11.45 35.41
C ALA A 82 -2.75 11.60 33.96
N ASP A 83 -2.29 10.71 33.08
CA ASP A 83 -2.63 10.68 31.67
C ASP A 83 -4.08 10.25 31.46
N ALA A 84 -4.52 9.18 32.13
CA ALA A 84 -5.90 8.71 32.06
C ALA A 84 -6.90 9.76 32.58
N THR A 85 -6.58 10.40 33.70
CA THR A 85 -7.44 11.47 34.27
C THR A 85 -7.61 12.62 33.27
N ARG A 86 -6.52 12.96 32.56
CA ARG A 86 -6.58 14.00 31.53
C ARG A 86 -7.34 13.54 30.30
N ALA A 87 -7.14 12.29 29.86
CA ALA A 87 -7.85 11.72 28.74
C ALA A 87 -9.37 11.74 28.98
N VAL A 88 -9.84 11.35 30.17
CA VAL A 88 -11.27 11.43 30.55
C VAL A 88 -11.79 12.87 30.50
N LYS A 89 -11.01 13.85 30.98
CA LYS A 89 -11.37 15.27 30.88
C LYS A 89 -11.52 15.70 29.41
N GLN A 90 -10.58 15.34 28.55
CA GLN A 90 -10.63 15.69 27.14
C GLN A 90 -11.77 14.98 26.41
N ALA A 91 -12.01 13.70 26.70
CA ALA A 91 -13.16 12.93 26.21
C ALA A 91 -14.49 13.64 26.54
N THR A 92 -14.63 14.09 27.80
CA THR A 92 -15.81 14.84 28.24
C THR A 92 -15.97 16.16 27.47
N GLN A 93 -14.87 16.89 27.23
CA GLN A 93 -14.90 18.19 26.55
C GLN A 93 -15.34 18.11 25.08
N ILE A 94 -15.07 16.99 24.42
CA ILE A 94 -15.46 16.77 23.02
C ILE A 94 -16.79 16.00 22.89
N GLY A 95 -17.45 15.68 24.00
CA GLY A 95 -18.66 14.86 24.00
C GLY A 95 -18.42 13.45 23.49
N GLN A 96 -17.27 12.85 23.82
CA GLN A 96 -16.98 11.46 23.47
C GLN A 96 -17.94 10.53 24.22
N PRO A 97 -18.65 9.62 23.54
CA PRO A 97 -19.66 8.78 24.16
C PRO A 97 -19.06 7.67 25.01
N ILE A 98 -19.75 7.37 26.11
CA ILE A 98 -19.50 6.18 26.94
C ILE A 98 -19.59 4.92 26.07
N GLY A 99 -18.70 3.95 26.31
CA GLY A 99 -18.54 2.73 25.54
C GLY A 99 -17.59 2.84 24.34
N SER A 100 -17.18 4.05 23.94
CA SER A 100 -16.08 4.24 22.96
C SER A 100 -14.72 3.91 23.57
N ALA A 101 -13.65 3.93 22.76
CA ALA A 101 -12.29 3.65 23.24
C ALA A 101 -11.43 4.89 23.39
N ILE A 102 -10.46 4.79 24.29
CA ILE A 102 -9.30 5.68 24.35
C ILE A 102 -8.05 4.80 24.27
N TYR A 103 -7.23 5.04 23.25
CA TYR A 103 -5.94 4.39 23.11
C TYR A 103 -4.87 5.14 23.91
N PHE A 104 -3.85 4.44 24.40
CA PHE A 104 -2.68 5.03 25.02
C PHE A 104 -1.42 4.53 24.32
N ALA A 105 -0.52 5.45 23.97
CA ALA A 105 0.65 5.13 23.17
C ALA A 105 1.84 4.64 24.02
N VAL A 106 2.41 3.51 23.61
CA VAL A 106 3.72 2.99 23.97
C VAL A 106 4.59 3.04 22.72
N ASP A 107 5.25 4.19 22.52
CA ASP A 107 5.89 4.59 21.27
C ASP A 107 7.38 4.25 21.22
N TRP A 108 7.71 3.02 21.63
CA TRP A 108 9.04 2.45 21.58
C TRP A 108 8.99 0.92 21.70
N ASP A 109 10.02 0.23 21.19
CA ASP A 109 10.11 -1.23 21.31
C ASP A 109 10.60 -1.65 22.71
N TYR A 110 9.68 -1.68 23.68
CA TYR A 110 9.93 -2.24 25.00
C TYR A 110 9.69 -3.74 25.03
N PHE A 111 10.73 -4.49 25.40
CA PHE A 111 10.69 -5.96 25.48
C PHE A 111 11.28 -6.53 26.77
N ARG A 112 11.96 -5.70 27.58
CA ARG A 112 12.57 -6.15 28.83
C ARG A 112 11.47 -6.41 29.86
N PRO A 113 11.52 -7.49 30.66
CA PRO A 113 10.51 -7.77 31.67
C PRO A 113 10.24 -6.62 32.65
N THR A 114 11.27 -5.86 33.03
CA THR A 114 11.14 -4.68 33.90
C THR A 114 10.33 -3.55 33.26
N ASP A 115 10.53 -3.31 31.97
CA ASP A 115 9.83 -2.28 31.22
C ASP A 115 8.36 -2.69 31.03
N LEU A 116 8.13 -3.95 30.65
CA LEU A 116 6.78 -4.52 30.51
C LEU A 116 6.00 -4.50 31.84
N LYS A 117 6.67 -4.70 32.98
CA LYS A 117 6.06 -4.53 34.30
C LYS A 117 5.63 -3.08 34.56
N SER A 118 6.51 -2.11 34.31
CA SER A 118 6.20 -0.68 34.47
C SER A 118 5.04 -0.24 33.57
N ILE A 119 5.04 -0.71 32.31
CA ILE A 119 3.96 -0.47 31.35
C ILE A 119 2.65 -1.12 31.83
N SER A 120 2.70 -2.34 32.38
CA SER A 120 1.49 -2.97 32.96
C SER A 120 0.93 -2.18 34.15
N GLU A 121 1.79 -1.60 34.99
CA GLU A 121 1.39 -0.72 36.09
C GLU A 121 0.78 0.60 35.59
N TYR A 122 1.32 1.17 34.50
CA TYR A 122 0.71 2.31 33.81
C TYR A 122 -0.71 1.98 33.35
N PHE A 123 -0.89 0.85 32.65
CA PHE A 123 -2.18 0.45 32.11
C PHE A 123 -3.18 -0.03 33.18
N ALA A 124 -2.71 -0.54 34.32
CA ALA A 124 -3.57 -0.80 35.47
C ALA A 124 -4.22 0.49 35.99
N GLU A 125 -3.46 1.59 36.10
CA GLU A 125 -4.01 2.89 36.46
C GLU A 125 -4.92 3.46 35.36
N VAL A 126 -4.57 3.29 34.09
CA VAL A 126 -5.44 3.67 32.97
C VAL A 126 -6.80 2.97 33.06
N ARG A 127 -6.82 1.63 33.17
CA ARG A 127 -8.05 0.84 33.29
C ARG A 127 -8.86 1.24 34.51
N ARG A 128 -8.19 1.50 35.65
CA ARG A 128 -8.84 1.94 36.88
C ARG A 128 -9.52 3.30 36.73
N VAL A 129 -8.89 4.26 36.06
CA VAL A 129 -9.42 5.62 35.88
C VAL A 129 -10.51 5.68 34.81
N LEU A 130 -10.36 4.96 33.70
CA LEU A 130 -11.39 4.89 32.65
C LEU A 130 -12.63 4.11 33.09
N GLY A 131 -12.47 3.15 34.02
CA GLY A 131 -13.57 2.38 34.57
C GLY A 131 -14.33 1.61 33.50
N ALA A 132 -15.66 1.55 33.65
CA ALA A 132 -16.55 0.96 32.65
C ALA A 132 -16.97 1.96 31.56
N ASP A 133 -16.58 3.24 31.69
CA ASP A 133 -17.06 4.30 30.80
C ASP A 133 -16.38 4.25 29.43
N TYR A 134 -15.11 3.85 29.38
CA TYR A 134 -14.34 3.76 28.14
C TYR A 134 -13.56 2.46 28.05
N ARG A 135 -13.54 1.89 26.84
CA ARG A 135 -12.67 0.76 26.50
C ARG A 135 -11.23 1.24 26.36
N VAL A 136 -10.29 0.38 26.73
CA VAL A 136 -8.87 0.73 26.75
C VAL A 136 -8.16 0.13 25.54
N GLY A 137 -7.53 0.99 24.75
CA GLY A 137 -6.64 0.57 23.66
C GLY A 137 -5.17 0.82 23.99
N VAL A 138 -4.27 0.03 23.41
CA VAL A 138 -2.83 0.33 23.40
C VAL A 138 -2.33 0.50 21.97
N TYR A 139 -1.58 1.56 21.71
CA TYR A 139 -0.74 1.69 20.52
C TYR A 139 0.68 1.24 20.85
N GLY A 140 1.30 0.35 20.07
CA GLY A 140 2.69 -0.07 20.29
C GLY A 140 3.09 -1.38 19.61
N SER A 141 4.09 -2.07 20.19
CA SER A 141 4.58 -3.36 19.67
C SER A 141 3.64 -4.52 19.98
N GLY A 142 3.75 -5.61 19.22
CA GLY A 142 2.94 -6.81 19.47
C GLY A 142 3.23 -7.48 20.81
N LEU A 143 4.47 -7.41 21.33
CA LEU A 143 4.82 -7.93 22.65
C LEU A 143 4.16 -7.13 23.78
N VAL A 144 4.18 -5.79 23.70
CA VAL A 144 3.47 -4.92 24.65
C VAL A 144 1.97 -5.22 24.58
N GLY A 145 1.38 -5.19 23.39
CA GLY A 145 -0.04 -5.48 23.18
C GLY A 145 -0.46 -6.83 23.75
N LYS A 146 0.28 -7.90 23.43
CA LYS A 146 0.02 -9.25 23.96
C LYS A 146 0.11 -9.31 25.48
N THR A 147 1.12 -8.66 26.07
CA THR A 147 1.33 -8.64 27.53
C THR A 147 0.14 -8.01 28.23
N LEU A 148 -0.26 -6.82 27.79
CA LEU A 148 -1.37 -6.08 28.37
C LEU A 148 -2.73 -6.77 28.15
N LYS A 149 -2.94 -7.35 26.97
CA LYS A 149 -4.18 -8.07 26.65
C LYS A 149 -4.31 -9.34 27.48
N SER A 150 -3.22 -10.09 27.65
CA SER A 150 -3.20 -11.31 28.48
C SER A 150 -3.44 -11.01 29.96
N ALA A 151 -3.02 -9.83 30.42
CA ALA A 151 -3.27 -9.34 31.78
C ALA A 151 -4.68 -8.75 31.98
N GLY A 152 -5.52 -8.69 30.93
CA GLY A 152 -6.86 -8.10 30.99
C GLY A 152 -6.87 -6.58 31.15
N LEU A 153 -5.77 -5.90 30.82
CA LEU A 153 -5.62 -4.45 31.00
C LEU A 153 -6.13 -3.64 29.81
N VAL A 154 -6.17 -4.24 28.62
CA VAL A 154 -6.61 -3.58 27.38
C VAL A 154 -7.65 -4.41 26.63
N ASP A 155 -8.55 -3.71 25.97
CA ASP A 155 -9.59 -4.28 25.11
C ASP A 155 -9.11 -4.34 23.65
N PHE A 156 -8.32 -3.35 23.20
CA PHE A 156 -7.85 -3.24 21.82
C PHE A 156 -6.34 -3.12 21.71
N ILE A 157 -5.78 -3.63 20.60
CA ILE A 157 -4.37 -3.49 20.26
C ILE A 157 -4.26 -2.80 18.91
N TRP A 158 -3.62 -1.64 18.88
CA TRP A 158 -3.22 -0.91 17.70
C TRP A 158 -1.72 -1.10 17.50
N LEU A 159 -1.34 -1.85 16.48
CA LEU A 159 0.07 -2.09 16.15
C LEU A 159 0.68 -0.87 15.45
N SER A 160 1.88 -0.49 15.86
CA SER A 160 2.66 0.51 15.11
C SER A 160 3.07 -0.01 13.74
N MET A 161 3.41 0.91 12.82
CA MET A 161 3.94 0.56 11.49
C MET A 161 5.28 -0.22 11.56
N SER A 162 5.91 -0.26 12.74
CA SER A 162 7.19 -0.93 12.96
C SER A 162 7.02 -2.45 13.09
N VAL A 163 6.89 -3.14 11.95
CA VAL A 163 6.80 -4.61 11.88
C VAL A 163 8.02 -5.33 12.49
N GLY A 164 9.16 -4.64 12.59
CA GLY A 164 10.37 -5.15 13.23
C GLY A 164 10.37 -5.10 14.76
N TRP A 165 9.41 -4.41 15.39
CA TRP A 165 9.31 -4.36 16.84
C TRP A 165 8.90 -5.71 17.43
N SER A 166 9.32 -5.92 18.67
CA SER A 166 9.20 -7.18 19.39
C SER A 166 7.76 -7.68 19.40
N GLY A 167 7.55 -8.91 18.94
CA GLY A 167 6.25 -9.58 18.90
C GLY A 167 5.25 -9.06 17.85
N THR A 168 5.55 -8.01 17.08
CA THR A 168 4.61 -7.42 16.11
C THR A 168 4.24 -8.42 15.00
N LYS A 169 5.22 -9.06 14.33
CA LYS A 169 4.94 -10.10 13.32
C LYS A 169 4.12 -11.26 13.88
N ALA A 170 4.46 -11.71 15.08
CA ALA A 170 3.76 -12.81 15.72
C ALA A 170 2.30 -12.45 16.04
N LEU A 171 2.03 -11.20 16.42
CA LEU A 171 0.68 -10.74 16.70
C LEU A 171 -0.13 -10.51 15.40
N LEU A 172 0.49 -10.00 14.34
CA LEU A 172 -0.16 -9.86 13.02
C LEU A 172 -0.70 -11.19 12.50
N ALA A 173 0.01 -12.30 12.77
CA ALA A 173 -0.40 -13.67 12.44
C ALA A 173 -1.53 -14.24 13.33
N THR A 174 -2.22 -13.39 14.08
CA THR A 174 -3.35 -13.75 14.93
C THR A 174 -4.48 -12.76 14.72
N ASP A 175 -5.68 -13.11 15.19
CA ASP A 175 -6.84 -12.22 15.19
C ASP A 175 -6.87 -11.28 16.43
N ALA A 176 -5.80 -11.24 17.23
CA ALA A 176 -5.77 -10.52 18.49
C ALA A 176 -5.50 -9.01 18.36
N TRP A 177 -4.98 -8.55 17.22
CA TRP A 177 -4.81 -7.12 16.95
C TRP A 177 -6.09 -6.53 16.35
N THR A 178 -6.34 -5.27 16.65
CA THR A 178 -7.55 -4.54 16.25
C THR A 178 -7.24 -3.56 15.14
N LEU A 179 -6.20 -2.73 15.31
CA LEU A 179 -5.73 -1.81 14.28
C LEU A 179 -4.26 -2.10 13.97
N ARG A 180 -3.82 -1.81 12.76
CA ARG A 180 -2.40 -1.67 12.43
C ARG A 180 -2.17 -0.37 11.67
N GLN A 181 -1.13 0.36 12.05
CA GLN A 181 -0.70 1.54 11.32
C GLN A 181 0.06 1.11 10.06
N THR A 182 -0.22 1.77 8.95
CA THR A 182 0.38 1.58 7.64
C THR A 182 1.12 2.85 7.20
N TYR A 183 1.79 2.79 6.06
CA TYR A 183 2.59 3.92 5.60
C TYR A 183 1.71 5.14 5.27
N PRO A 184 2.26 6.37 5.37
CA PRO A 184 1.56 7.57 4.93
C PRO A 184 1.17 7.48 3.45
N GLU A 185 0.00 8.01 3.09
CA GLU A 185 -0.34 8.14 1.68
C GLU A 185 0.53 9.24 1.03
N GLN A 186 1.26 8.89 -0.03
CA GLN A 186 2.23 9.80 -0.66
C GLN A 186 1.57 11.03 -1.31
N THR A 187 0.30 10.93 -1.70
CA THR A 187 -0.45 12.03 -2.35
C THR A 187 -1.41 12.75 -1.40
N ALA A 188 -1.24 12.53 -0.09
CA ALA A 188 -2.15 13.06 0.91
C ALA A 188 -2.17 14.60 0.94
N VAL A 189 -3.37 15.15 1.02
CA VAL A 189 -3.62 16.61 1.10
C VAL A 189 -3.29 17.18 2.48
N LEU A 190 -3.30 16.31 3.48
CA LEU A 190 -2.85 16.55 4.84
C LEU A 190 -1.93 15.41 5.22
N ARG A 191 -0.75 15.68 5.75
CA ARG A 191 0.15 14.62 6.24
C ARG A 191 -0.55 13.77 7.30
N HIS A 192 -0.68 12.48 7.04
CA HIS A 192 -1.30 11.51 7.93
C HIS A 192 -0.70 10.13 7.70
N ASP A 193 -0.79 9.26 8.70
CA ASP A 193 -0.46 7.85 8.58
C ASP A 193 -1.74 7.06 8.31
N GLY A 194 -1.63 5.98 7.52
CA GLY A 194 -2.74 5.07 7.24
C GLY A 194 -2.98 4.11 8.39
N ASN A 195 -4.20 3.61 8.50
CA ASN A 195 -4.55 2.58 9.48
C ASN A 195 -5.54 1.59 8.88
N GLU A 196 -5.39 0.33 9.28
CA GLU A 196 -6.26 -0.77 8.87
C GLU A 196 -6.87 -1.45 10.08
N LEU A 197 -8.16 -1.73 9.98
CA LEU A 197 -8.89 -2.53 10.96
C LEU A 197 -8.73 -4.01 10.62
N SER A 198 -8.46 -4.79 11.65
CA SER A 198 -8.43 -6.24 11.58
C SER A 198 -9.79 -6.78 11.14
N PRO A 199 -9.84 -7.64 10.11
CA PRO A 199 -11.04 -8.32 9.63
C PRO A 199 -11.79 -9.12 10.70
N ALA A 200 -11.13 -9.49 11.80
CA ALA A 200 -11.74 -10.18 12.93
C ALA A 200 -12.57 -9.26 13.84
N TRP A 201 -12.54 -7.95 13.62
CA TRP A 201 -13.14 -6.95 14.48
C TRP A 201 -14.18 -6.13 13.72
N GLY A 202 -15.38 -6.04 14.29
CA GLY A 202 -16.46 -5.17 13.78
C GLY A 202 -16.39 -3.74 14.30
N ASP A 203 -15.57 -3.47 15.31
CA ASP A 203 -15.36 -2.14 15.87
C ASP A 203 -13.99 -2.04 16.54
N PHE A 204 -13.46 -0.83 16.62
CA PHE A 204 -12.20 -0.51 17.29
C PHE A 204 -12.35 0.64 18.29
N GLY A 205 -13.59 0.91 18.71
CA GLY A 205 -13.94 1.99 19.63
C GLY A 205 -14.04 3.37 19.01
N GLN A 206 -14.19 3.47 17.70
CA GLN A 206 -14.56 4.69 16.99
C GLN A 206 -15.94 5.22 17.42
N PHE A 207 -16.18 6.52 17.25
CA PHE A 207 -17.39 7.19 17.71
C PHE A 207 -17.70 8.45 16.89
N THR A 208 -18.93 8.95 17.01
CA THR A 208 -19.28 10.30 16.54
C THR A 208 -19.36 11.24 17.75
N PRO A 209 -18.59 12.35 17.79
CA PRO A 209 -18.67 13.33 18.87
C PRO A 209 -20.09 13.84 19.10
N GLY A 210 -20.54 13.89 20.36
CA GLY A 210 -21.89 14.32 20.73
C GLY A 210 -23.02 13.33 20.36
N GLY A 211 -22.68 12.20 19.73
CA GLY A 211 -23.60 11.14 19.33
C GLY A 211 -23.46 9.89 20.20
N ALA A 212 -23.89 8.74 19.68
CA ALA A 212 -23.66 7.44 20.31
C ALA A 212 -22.26 6.89 19.99
N ALA A 213 -21.75 5.99 20.85
CA ALA A 213 -20.60 5.16 20.48
C ALA A 213 -20.97 4.35 19.23
N ALA A 214 -20.09 4.34 18.22
CA ALA A 214 -20.44 3.73 16.95
C ALA A 214 -20.51 2.21 17.10
N SER A 215 -21.54 1.61 16.49
CA SER A 215 -21.74 0.17 16.36
C SER A 215 -21.67 -0.31 14.90
N ALA A 216 -21.25 0.56 13.97
CA ALA A 216 -21.17 0.23 12.56
C ALA A 216 -19.73 -0.17 12.20
N PRO A 217 -19.51 -1.36 11.61
CA PRO A 217 -18.21 -1.75 11.10
C PRO A 217 -17.77 -0.77 10.01
N VAL A 218 -16.48 -0.40 10.01
CA VAL A 218 -15.85 0.11 8.79
C VAL A 218 -15.93 -1.06 7.82
N ASP A 219 -16.82 -0.95 6.83
CA ASP A 219 -17.00 -2.04 5.88
C ASP A 219 -15.84 -2.03 4.89
N TRP A 220 -14.89 -2.94 5.11
CA TRP A 220 -13.80 -3.21 4.18
C TRP A 220 -14.25 -4.08 3.02
N ARG A 221 -15.54 -4.42 2.98
CA ARG A 221 -16.11 -5.18 1.89
C ARG A 221 -16.46 -4.26 0.74
N ASP A 222 -16.25 -4.74 -0.47
CA ASP A 222 -16.88 -4.14 -1.65
C ASP A 222 -18.40 -4.30 -1.60
N ASP A 223 -19.11 -3.71 -2.56
CA ASP A 223 -20.58 -3.82 -2.69
C ASP A 223 -21.06 -5.29 -2.82
N ALA A 224 -20.14 -6.24 -3.05
CA ALA A 224 -20.38 -7.67 -3.11
C ALA A 224 -20.11 -8.41 -1.78
N GLY A 225 -19.71 -7.72 -0.71
CA GLY A 225 -19.47 -8.31 0.61
C GLY A 225 -18.09 -8.94 0.79
N SER A 226 -17.11 -8.62 -0.05
CA SER A 226 -15.79 -9.24 -0.07
C SER A 226 -14.67 -8.33 0.44
N PHE A 227 -13.77 -8.80 1.32
CA PHE A 227 -12.72 -7.91 1.84
C PHE A 227 -11.77 -7.45 0.72
N GLN A 228 -11.42 -6.17 0.74
CA GLN A 228 -10.57 -5.51 -0.27
C GLN A 228 -9.09 -5.95 -0.22
N PHE A 229 -8.66 -6.70 0.81
CA PHE A 229 -7.29 -7.23 0.90
C PHE A 229 -7.17 -8.46 1.82
N ALA A 230 -6.05 -9.18 1.70
CA ALA A 230 -5.60 -10.22 2.63
C ALA A 230 -4.11 -10.03 2.98
N LEU A 231 -3.78 -10.10 4.27
CA LEU A 231 -2.40 -10.17 4.73
C LEU A 231 -1.86 -11.58 4.52
N MET A 232 -0.69 -11.66 3.92
CA MET A 232 -0.01 -12.91 3.65
C MET A 232 1.45 -12.85 4.09
N GLU A 233 1.99 -13.97 4.54
CA GLU A 233 3.38 -14.16 4.92
C GLU A 233 4.12 -14.90 3.79
N VAL A 234 5.30 -14.40 3.43
CA VAL A 234 6.20 -15.06 2.48
C VAL A 234 6.81 -16.31 3.12
N THR A 235 6.59 -17.49 2.54
CA THR A 235 7.08 -18.77 3.07
C THR A 235 8.35 -19.30 2.40
N ALA A 236 8.77 -18.69 1.29
CA ALA A 236 9.95 -19.11 0.53
C ALA A 236 11.25 -18.90 1.32
N ARG A 237 11.96 -20.00 1.65
CA ARG A 237 13.17 -19.98 2.51
C ARG A 237 14.32 -19.14 1.95
N SER A 238 14.46 -19.08 0.63
CA SER A 238 15.47 -18.28 -0.06
C SER A 238 14.98 -16.88 -0.45
N GLY A 239 13.82 -16.47 0.07
CA GLY A 239 13.09 -15.29 -0.39
C GLY A 239 12.22 -15.58 -1.62
N LEU A 240 11.24 -14.70 -1.83
CA LEU A 240 10.25 -14.78 -2.91
C LEU A 240 10.38 -13.57 -3.82
N ASN A 241 10.57 -13.82 -5.11
CA ASN A 241 10.72 -12.75 -6.10
C ASN A 241 9.41 -11.99 -6.28
N LEU A 242 9.45 -10.68 -6.01
CA LEU A 242 8.44 -9.71 -6.41
C LEU A 242 8.65 -9.39 -7.88
N ARG A 243 7.64 -9.69 -8.69
CA ARG A 243 7.70 -9.56 -10.14
C ARG A 243 6.77 -8.47 -10.62
N ARG A 244 7.11 -7.86 -11.75
CA ARG A 244 6.31 -6.78 -12.36
C ARG A 244 4.97 -7.26 -12.91
N GLY A 245 4.78 -8.56 -13.08
CA GLY A 245 3.54 -9.15 -13.56
C GLY A 245 3.33 -10.60 -13.11
N PRO A 246 2.13 -11.15 -13.34
CA PRO A 246 1.71 -12.46 -12.86
C PRO A 246 2.30 -13.60 -13.72
N GLY A 247 3.62 -13.81 -13.64
CA GLY A 247 4.31 -14.85 -14.39
C GLY A 247 5.82 -14.87 -14.16
N THR A 248 6.47 -16.03 -14.40
CA THR A 248 7.94 -16.13 -14.28
C THR A 248 8.70 -15.45 -15.42
N ASN A 249 8.01 -15.12 -16.51
CA ASN A 249 8.52 -14.36 -17.65
C ASN A 249 8.66 -12.85 -17.38
N TYR A 250 8.04 -12.33 -16.32
CA TYR A 250 8.18 -10.93 -15.94
C TYR A 250 9.45 -10.69 -15.12
N GLY A 251 10.04 -9.51 -15.30
CA GLY A 251 11.20 -9.05 -14.55
C GLY A 251 10.98 -9.10 -13.03
N VAL A 252 12.05 -9.44 -12.32
CA VAL A 252 12.09 -9.41 -10.85
C VAL A 252 12.50 -8.00 -10.42
N ASP A 253 11.65 -7.32 -9.67
CA ASP A 253 11.94 -5.99 -9.10
C ASP A 253 12.76 -6.09 -7.83
N SER A 254 12.38 -7.04 -6.97
CA SER A 254 13.06 -7.29 -5.71
C SER A 254 12.78 -8.73 -5.24
N THR A 255 13.42 -9.12 -4.14
CA THR A 255 13.15 -10.39 -3.47
C THR A 255 12.70 -10.10 -2.06
N LEU A 256 11.50 -10.55 -1.70
CA LEU A 256 10.95 -10.42 -0.35
C LEU A 256 11.47 -11.55 0.53
N ALA A 257 11.86 -11.22 1.76
CA ALA A 257 12.44 -12.21 2.67
C ALA A 257 11.39 -13.20 3.19
N GLN A 258 11.82 -14.41 3.57
CA GLN A 258 10.96 -15.34 4.32
C GLN A 258 10.43 -14.65 5.59
N GLY A 259 9.15 -14.83 5.89
CA GLY A 259 8.48 -14.21 7.03
C GLY A 259 8.18 -12.72 6.86
N GLN A 260 8.32 -12.19 5.64
CA GLN A 260 7.84 -10.85 5.31
C GLN A 260 6.31 -10.89 5.14
N ILE A 261 5.61 -9.96 5.76
CA ILE A 261 4.16 -9.79 5.63
C ILE A 261 3.90 -8.82 4.49
N VAL A 262 2.95 -9.13 3.62
CA VAL A 262 2.50 -8.31 2.49
C VAL A 262 0.99 -8.24 2.48
N GLN A 263 0.45 -7.19 1.88
CA GLN A 263 -0.98 -7.06 1.63
C GLN A 263 -1.27 -7.50 0.21
N VAL A 264 -1.99 -8.61 0.05
CA VAL A 264 -2.53 -9.01 -1.25
C VAL A 264 -3.81 -8.24 -1.48
N VAL A 265 -3.85 -7.48 -2.57
CA VAL A 265 -4.98 -6.62 -2.95
C VAL A 265 -5.82 -7.23 -4.06
N SER A 266 -5.24 -8.14 -4.86
CA SER A 266 -5.97 -8.93 -5.85
C SER A 266 -5.17 -10.17 -6.28
N THR A 267 -5.78 -11.05 -7.06
CA THR A 267 -5.12 -12.22 -7.63
C THR A 267 -5.32 -12.31 -9.15
N SER A 268 -4.34 -12.90 -9.83
CA SER A 268 -4.39 -13.22 -11.26
C SER A 268 -3.82 -14.62 -11.45
N GLY A 269 -4.69 -15.63 -11.47
CA GLY A 269 -4.27 -17.04 -11.45
C GLY A 269 -3.50 -17.37 -10.17
N ASP A 270 -2.33 -18.02 -10.32
CA ASP A 270 -1.45 -18.38 -9.20
C ASP A 270 -0.60 -17.21 -8.67
N TRP A 271 -0.90 -15.98 -9.07
CA TRP A 271 -0.14 -14.79 -8.68
C TRP A 271 -0.99 -13.84 -7.84
N ALA A 272 -0.42 -13.40 -6.73
CA ALA A 272 -0.98 -12.40 -5.84
C ALA A 272 -0.39 -11.03 -6.20
N ASN A 273 -1.24 -10.07 -6.55
CA ASN A 273 -0.86 -8.67 -6.62
C ASN A 273 -0.73 -8.13 -5.19
N VAL A 274 0.41 -7.54 -4.88
CA VAL A 274 0.74 -7.12 -3.52
C VAL A 274 1.06 -5.64 -3.43
N ASP A 275 0.62 -5.07 -2.33
CA ASP A 275 1.13 -3.84 -1.74
C ASP A 275 2.02 -4.25 -0.56
N VAL A 276 3.32 -4.03 -0.69
CA VAL A 276 4.33 -4.42 0.30
C VAL A 276 4.36 -3.44 1.47
N ASN A 277 4.06 -2.16 1.21
CA ASN A 277 4.15 -1.10 2.21
C ASN A 277 2.78 -0.67 2.75
N SER A 278 1.69 -1.22 2.23
CA SER A 278 0.33 -0.81 2.57
C SER A 278 0.12 0.70 2.40
N ASP A 279 0.69 1.29 1.35
CA ASP A 279 0.50 2.71 0.97
C ASP A 279 -0.65 2.90 -0.04
N GLY A 280 -1.31 1.80 -0.40
CA GLY A 280 -2.42 1.71 -1.34
C GLY A 280 -2.00 1.52 -2.79
N LEU A 281 -0.71 1.26 -3.06
CA LEU A 281 -0.19 1.05 -4.41
C LEU A 281 0.29 -0.39 -4.60
N SER A 282 0.03 -0.93 -5.79
CA SER A 282 0.57 -2.24 -6.18
C SER A 282 2.08 -2.14 -6.39
N ASP A 283 2.84 -2.87 -5.59
CA ASP A 283 4.30 -3.03 -5.72
C ASP A 283 4.69 -4.16 -6.68
N GLY A 284 3.78 -5.10 -6.97
CA GLY A 284 4.01 -6.15 -7.95
C GLY A 284 3.28 -7.44 -7.63
N TYR A 285 3.81 -8.56 -8.14
CA TYR A 285 3.20 -9.88 -8.05
C TYR A 285 4.14 -10.88 -7.39
N LEU A 286 3.57 -11.69 -6.50
CA LEU A 286 4.23 -12.82 -5.86
C LEU A 286 3.50 -14.09 -6.27
N HIS A 287 4.22 -15.20 -6.43
CA HIS A 287 3.55 -16.48 -6.67
C HIS A 287 2.86 -16.97 -5.39
N SER A 288 1.54 -17.13 -5.43
CA SER A 288 0.66 -17.42 -4.29
C SER A 288 1.02 -18.73 -3.57
N GLY A 289 1.61 -19.70 -4.28
CA GLY A 289 2.09 -20.95 -3.67
C GLY A 289 3.18 -20.77 -2.61
N TYR A 290 3.82 -19.59 -2.55
CA TYR A 290 4.80 -19.22 -1.53
C TYR A 290 4.27 -18.17 -0.54
N LEU A 291 2.95 -18.01 -0.48
CA LEU A 291 2.27 -17.12 0.45
C LEU A 291 1.41 -17.94 1.41
N LYS A 292 1.43 -17.56 2.68
CA LYS A 292 0.57 -18.14 3.72
C LYS A 292 -0.36 -17.07 4.26
N PRO A 293 -1.68 -17.31 4.33
CA PRO A 293 -2.61 -16.37 4.96
C PRO A 293 -2.25 -16.05 6.41
N VAL A 294 -2.37 -14.77 6.74
CA VAL A 294 -2.08 -14.17 8.05
C VAL A 294 -3.37 -13.59 8.63
N SER A 295 -4.10 -12.79 7.85
CA SER A 295 -5.41 -12.19 8.21
C SER A 295 -6.10 -11.62 6.96
N GLY A 296 -7.42 -11.39 6.97
CA GLY A 296 -8.17 -10.84 5.83
C GLY A 296 -8.66 -11.86 4.80
N GLY A 297 -9.77 -11.52 4.16
CA GLY A 297 -10.56 -12.42 3.32
C GLY A 297 -10.81 -11.84 1.94
N LEU A 298 -9.81 -11.91 1.06
CA LEU A 298 -10.11 -11.73 -0.37
C LEU A 298 -11.24 -12.67 -0.78
N PRO A 299 -12.19 -12.24 -1.62
CA PRO A 299 -13.15 -13.17 -2.19
C PRO A 299 -12.39 -14.22 -2.99
N LEU A 300 -12.51 -15.48 -2.57
CA LEU A 300 -12.23 -16.60 -3.44
C LEU A 300 -13.33 -16.61 -4.50
N LEU A 301 -13.12 -15.90 -5.62
CA LEU A 301 -14.05 -16.00 -6.73
C LEU A 301 -14.09 -17.44 -7.20
N SER A 302 -15.24 -18.05 -6.95
CA SER A 302 -15.76 -19.22 -7.62
C SER A 302 -15.52 -19.08 -9.12
N SER A 303 -14.88 -20.09 -9.69
CA SER A 303 -14.81 -20.30 -11.13
C SER A 303 -16.22 -20.24 -11.72
N ALA A 304 -16.43 -19.31 -12.66
CA ALA A 304 -17.51 -19.38 -13.62
C ALA A 304 -17.23 -20.54 -14.57
N ASN A 305 -17.55 -21.76 -14.11
CA ASN A 305 -18.06 -22.88 -14.90
C ASN A 305 -18.33 -24.02 -13.93
N GLY A 306 -19.62 -24.32 -13.75
CA GLY A 306 -20.13 -25.19 -12.71
C GLY A 306 -19.41 -26.53 -12.64
N ASN A 307 -18.82 -26.82 -11.48
CA ASN A 307 -18.77 -28.16 -10.95
C ASN A 307 -18.73 -28.10 -9.41
N THR A 308 -19.41 -29.05 -8.79
CA THR A 308 -19.83 -29.11 -7.39
C THR A 308 -18.74 -28.85 -6.35
N ALA A 309 -19.15 -28.26 -5.22
CA ALA A 309 -18.39 -28.23 -3.98
C ALA A 309 -17.86 -29.63 -3.61
N GLY A 310 -16.55 -29.73 -3.34
CA GLY A 310 -15.97 -30.93 -2.72
C GLY A 310 -14.53 -31.24 -3.10
N ASN A 311 -13.56 -30.55 -2.47
CA ASN A 311 -12.44 -31.17 -1.75
C ASN A 311 -11.42 -30.10 -1.32
N TRP A 312 -11.72 -29.43 -0.21
CA TRP A 312 -10.66 -28.97 0.68
C TRP A 312 -10.40 -30.11 1.66
N PRO A 313 -9.14 -30.46 1.95
CA PRO A 313 -8.84 -31.60 2.82
C PRO A 313 -9.44 -31.38 4.22
N THR A 314 -10.08 -32.43 4.77
CA THR A 314 -10.35 -32.50 6.21
C THR A 314 -9.03 -32.53 6.95
N TRP A 315 -8.78 -31.51 7.78
CA TRP A 315 -7.54 -31.40 8.56
C TRP A 315 -7.50 -32.45 9.69
N PRO A 316 -6.39 -33.19 9.86
CA PRO A 316 -6.26 -34.19 10.92
C PRO A 316 -6.10 -33.53 12.29
N LYS A 317 -6.54 -34.21 13.36
CA LYS A 317 -6.02 -33.92 14.71
C LYS A 317 -4.51 -34.22 14.72
N TRP A 318 -3.73 -33.22 15.13
CA TRP A 318 -2.27 -33.18 15.17
C TRP A 318 -1.62 -34.40 15.87
N PRO A 319 -0.60 -35.06 15.27
CA PRO A 319 0.26 -36.01 15.98
C PRO A 319 1.68 -35.47 16.25
N THR A 320 2.28 -35.93 17.35
CA THR A 320 3.67 -35.69 17.77
C THR A 320 4.68 -36.46 16.89
N TRP A 321 5.84 -35.86 16.59
CA TRP A 321 6.91 -36.36 15.69
C TRP A 321 7.74 -37.54 16.25
N PRO A 322 8.24 -38.52 15.43
CA PRO A 322 9.53 -38.40 14.70
C PRO A 322 9.71 -39.17 13.34
N SER A 323 10.76 -38.75 12.58
CA SER A 323 11.58 -39.28 11.44
C SER A 323 11.03 -40.10 10.23
N ALA A 324 11.51 -39.73 9.03
CA ALA A 324 11.19 -40.26 7.68
C ALA A 324 11.79 -41.65 7.35
N PRO A 325 11.24 -42.42 6.37
CA PRO A 325 11.90 -42.47 5.04
C PRO A 325 11.00 -42.79 3.80
N GLY A 326 11.44 -42.29 2.63
CA GLY A 326 11.62 -43.13 1.43
C GLY A 326 10.60 -43.13 0.27
N SER A 327 11.07 -42.59 -0.89
CA SER A 327 10.76 -43.00 -2.28
C SER A 327 9.38 -42.64 -2.87
N THR A 328 9.14 -42.41 -4.16
CA THR A 328 9.91 -42.16 -5.40
C THR A 328 8.88 -41.78 -6.48
N ALA A 329 9.35 -41.19 -7.59
CA ALA A 329 8.72 -41.16 -8.93
C ALA A 329 7.63 -40.08 -9.14
N THR A 330 7.52 -39.38 -10.27
CA THR A 330 8.27 -39.34 -11.54
C THR A 330 7.89 -38.04 -12.24
N ALA A 331 8.82 -37.42 -12.96
CA ALA A 331 8.57 -36.27 -13.81
C ALA A 331 7.67 -36.63 -15.00
N ALA A 332 6.74 -35.72 -15.34
CA ALA A 332 6.14 -35.65 -16.67
C ALA A 332 6.41 -34.26 -17.26
N ALA A 333 6.90 -34.25 -18.49
CA ALA A 333 7.33 -33.08 -19.26
C ALA A 333 6.15 -32.51 -20.11
N PRO A 334 6.34 -31.40 -20.84
CA PRO A 334 5.46 -30.23 -20.79
C PRO A 334 4.40 -30.21 -21.89
N ALA A 335 3.34 -29.42 -21.68
CA ALA A 335 2.47 -28.95 -22.76
C ALA A 335 2.83 -27.48 -23.10
N THR A 336 3.13 -27.23 -24.37
CA THR A 336 3.57 -25.96 -24.95
C THR A 336 2.42 -24.99 -25.30
N ALA A 337 2.62 -23.73 -24.90
CA ALA A 337 2.39 -22.43 -25.57
C ALA A 337 0.98 -22.01 -26.07
N ALA A 338 0.50 -20.85 -25.58
CA ALA A 338 0.53 -19.55 -26.29
C ALA A 338 -0.20 -18.44 -25.49
N GLY A 339 0.42 -17.25 -25.38
CA GLY A 339 -0.17 -16.04 -24.79
C GLY A 339 0.87 -15.11 -24.12
N ALA A 340 1.94 -14.78 -24.83
CA ALA A 340 2.97 -13.87 -24.31
C ALA A 340 2.44 -12.43 -24.20
N THR A 341 2.79 -11.76 -23.13
CA THR A 341 2.58 -10.32 -22.88
C THR A 341 3.11 -9.47 -24.01
N VAL A 342 2.27 -8.63 -24.62
CA VAL A 342 2.71 -7.60 -25.57
C VAL A 342 3.19 -6.34 -24.82
N PRO A 343 4.30 -5.67 -25.21
CA PRO A 343 4.83 -4.45 -24.58
C PRO A 343 3.77 -3.37 -24.32
N TYR A 344 2.80 -3.30 -25.21
CA TYR A 344 1.69 -2.35 -25.13
C TYR A 344 0.86 -2.51 -23.86
N SER A 345 0.67 -3.75 -23.38
CA SER A 345 -0.04 -4.02 -22.12
C SER A 345 0.69 -3.44 -20.91
N VAL A 346 2.03 -3.43 -20.93
CA VAL A 346 2.86 -2.78 -19.90
C VAL A 346 2.72 -1.26 -19.98
N ALA A 347 2.72 -0.70 -21.20
CA ALA A 347 2.50 0.72 -21.38
C ALA A 347 1.11 1.18 -20.89
N GLN A 348 0.08 0.35 -21.07
CA GLN A 348 -1.28 0.60 -20.56
C GLN A 348 -1.33 0.54 -19.03
N ALA A 349 -0.58 -0.37 -18.40
CA ALA A 349 -0.45 -0.40 -16.95
C ALA A 349 0.23 0.88 -16.41
N GLU A 350 1.32 1.34 -17.04
CA GLU A 350 1.99 2.58 -16.65
C GLU A 350 1.15 3.84 -16.94
N LEU A 351 0.25 3.79 -17.94
CA LEU A 351 -0.75 4.83 -18.18
C LEU A 351 -1.75 4.92 -17.02
N ALA A 352 -2.23 3.78 -16.52
CA ALA A 352 -3.18 3.72 -15.41
C ALA A 352 -2.59 4.26 -14.10
N LEU A 353 -1.26 4.23 -13.99
CA LEU A 353 -0.49 4.73 -12.85
C LEU A 353 -0.21 6.25 -12.94
N ASP A 354 -0.61 6.90 -14.04
CA ASP A 354 -0.47 8.34 -14.28
C ASP A 354 0.94 8.89 -13.98
N VAL A 355 1.97 8.15 -14.41
CA VAL A 355 3.38 8.49 -14.11
C VAL A 355 3.77 9.85 -14.70
N ARG A 356 4.30 10.78 -13.88
CA ARG A 356 4.73 12.15 -14.28
C ARG A 356 6.08 12.53 -13.69
N GLU A 357 6.86 13.37 -14.36
CA GLU A 357 8.05 14.00 -13.75
C GLU A 357 7.65 14.83 -12.53
N VAL A 358 8.55 14.95 -11.55
CA VAL A 358 8.35 15.82 -10.38
C VAL A 358 8.87 17.21 -10.70
N ALA A 359 8.08 18.26 -10.44
CA ALA A 359 8.54 19.63 -10.62
C ALA A 359 9.42 20.08 -9.44
N GLY A 360 10.61 20.65 -9.73
CA GLY A 360 11.54 21.13 -8.70
C GLY A 360 12.64 20.12 -8.35
N PRO A 361 13.37 20.29 -7.22
CA PRO A 361 14.45 19.38 -6.85
C PRO A 361 13.89 18.03 -6.36
N GLY A 362 13.95 17.01 -7.21
CA GLY A 362 13.54 15.62 -6.93
C GLY A 362 13.37 14.84 -8.23
N ASN A 363 13.47 13.50 -8.18
CA ASN A 363 13.23 12.63 -9.34
C ASN A 363 12.04 11.72 -9.09
N ASN A 364 11.15 11.51 -10.07
CA ASN A 364 10.15 10.45 -9.97
C ASN A 364 10.84 9.05 -9.99
N PRO A 365 10.71 8.21 -8.94
CA PRO A 365 11.39 6.91 -8.88
C PRO A 365 10.98 5.94 -10.00
N ARG A 366 9.75 6.06 -10.56
CA ARG A 366 9.32 5.31 -11.76
C ARG A 366 10.03 5.80 -13.02
N VAL A 367 10.25 7.10 -13.19
CA VAL A 367 11.01 7.62 -14.35
C VAL A 367 12.49 7.21 -14.24
N VAL A 368 13.06 7.29 -13.04
CA VAL A 368 14.41 6.76 -12.74
C VAL A 368 14.48 5.24 -13.03
N MET A 369 13.41 4.49 -12.74
CA MET A 369 13.32 3.07 -13.08
C MET A 369 13.36 2.85 -14.59
N TYR A 370 12.64 3.63 -15.40
CA TYR A 370 12.68 3.52 -16.85
C TYR A 370 14.09 3.74 -17.41
N HIS A 371 14.86 4.69 -16.85
CA HIS A 371 16.24 4.92 -17.27
C HIS A 371 17.16 3.71 -17.05
N LYS A 372 16.84 2.80 -16.11
CA LYS A 372 17.60 1.57 -15.89
C LYS A 372 17.48 0.56 -17.05
N SER A 373 16.46 0.70 -17.90
CA SER A 373 16.27 -0.06 -19.15
C SER A 373 17.06 0.54 -20.33
N THR A 374 18.01 1.44 -20.04
CA THR A 374 18.91 2.03 -21.05
C THR A 374 20.33 2.06 -20.51
N ASN A 375 21.32 2.11 -21.40
CA ASN A 375 22.75 2.02 -21.07
C ASN A 375 23.16 2.82 -19.80
N PRO A 376 23.97 2.26 -18.87
CA PRO A 376 24.40 2.88 -17.61
C PRO A 376 25.07 4.27 -17.70
N TRP A 377 25.46 4.74 -18.89
CA TRP A 377 26.02 6.10 -19.11
C TRP A 377 24.99 7.20 -19.30
N SER A 378 23.70 6.88 -19.17
CA SER A 378 22.63 7.67 -19.79
C SER A 378 21.95 8.71 -18.87
N GLY A 379 22.49 8.94 -17.68
CA GLY A 379 21.92 9.88 -16.72
C GLY A 379 20.62 9.33 -16.09
N THR A 380 20.39 9.69 -14.82
CA THR A 380 19.32 9.11 -13.99
C THR A 380 18.31 10.15 -13.51
N ASP A 381 18.31 11.33 -14.12
CA ASP A 381 17.46 12.46 -13.76
C ASP A 381 16.20 12.46 -14.64
N ASP A 382 15.04 12.73 -14.05
CA ASP A 382 13.76 12.70 -14.77
C ASP A 382 13.56 13.87 -15.75
N SER A 383 14.46 14.87 -15.73
CA SER A 383 14.58 15.93 -16.74
C SER A 383 15.22 15.47 -18.06
N VAL A 384 15.82 14.28 -18.10
CA VAL A 384 16.39 13.68 -19.32
C VAL A 384 15.26 13.06 -20.15
N ALA A 385 15.26 13.24 -21.46
CA ALA A 385 14.19 12.75 -22.34
C ALA A 385 13.97 11.22 -22.26
N TRP A 386 12.98 10.78 -21.49
CA TRP A 386 12.74 9.37 -21.13
C TRP A 386 11.71 8.61 -22.00
N CYS A 387 11.30 9.15 -23.16
CA CYS A 387 10.38 8.45 -24.07
C CYS A 387 10.93 7.08 -24.55
N SER A 388 12.21 7.01 -24.88
CA SER A 388 12.86 5.75 -25.28
C SER A 388 13.13 4.84 -24.08
N SER A 389 13.44 5.40 -22.91
CA SER A 389 13.59 4.66 -21.65
C SER A 389 12.30 3.94 -21.28
N PHE A 390 11.16 4.63 -21.42
CA PHE A 390 9.83 4.05 -21.21
C PHE A 390 9.52 2.90 -22.16
N VAL A 391 9.81 3.06 -23.46
CA VAL A 391 9.56 1.99 -24.45
C VAL A 391 10.50 0.81 -24.23
N ASN A 392 11.77 1.04 -23.89
CA ASN A 392 12.70 -0.04 -23.51
C ASN A 392 12.16 -0.78 -22.29
N TYR A 393 11.74 -0.07 -21.25
CA TYR A 393 11.12 -0.68 -20.07
C TYR A 393 9.92 -1.56 -20.43
N CYS A 394 9.00 -1.06 -21.27
CA CYS A 394 7.81 -1.81 -21.68
C CYS A 394 8.17 -3.08 -22.48
N VAL A 395 9.15 -2.98 -23.38
CA VAL A 395 9.64 -4.11 -24.19
C VAL A 395 10.37 -5.14 -23.33
N GLU A 396 11.25 -4.70 -22.44
CA GLU A 396 11.92 -5.57 -21.47
C GLU A 396 10.93 -6.28 -20.54
N GLN A 397 9.85 -5.60 -20.12
CA GLN A 397 8.82 -6.17 -19.25
C GLN A 397 7.99 -7.24 -19.94
N SER A 398 7.90 -7.19 -21.27
CA SER A 398 7.31 -8.26 -22.08
C SER A 398 8.27 -9.42 -22.37
N GLY A 399 9.50 -9.40 -21.84
CA GLY A 399 10.51 -10.44 -22.03
C GLY A 399 11.29 -10.33 -23.34
N MET A 400 11.24 -9.17 -24.01
CA MET A 400 11.96 -8.89 -25.25
C MET A 400 13.15 -7.98 -25.01
N VAL A 401 14.10 -7.98 -25.96
CA VAL A 401 15.27 -7.10 -25.90
C VAL A 401 14.93 -5.79 -26.59
N GLY A 402 15.09 -4.68 -25.87
CA GLY A 402 14.92 -3.32 -26.39
C GLY A 402 16.09 -2.87 -27.25
N THR A 403 16.21 -1.56 -27.44
CA THR A 403 17.37 -0.95 -28.12
C THR A 403 18.48 -0.56 -27.14
N ASP A 404 18.23 -0.66 -25.83
CA ASP A 404 19.07 -0.23 -24.71
C ASP A 404 19.54 1.24 -24.81
N SER A 405 18.82 2.04 -25.61
CA SER A 405 19.22 3.38 -26.00
C SER A 405 18.18 4.42 -25.59
N GLN A 406 18.62 5.51 -24.97
CA GLN A 406 17.75 6.67 -24.72
C GLN A 406 17.38 7.43 -26.01
N ARG A 407 18.06 7.14 -27.13
CA ARG A 407 17.75 7.79 -28.42
C ARG A 407 16.48 7.15 -29.00
N ALA A 408 15.38 7.89 -29.06
CA ALA A 408 14.14 7.39 -29.66
C ALA A 408 14.29 6.89 -31.12
N LEU A 409 15.17 7.52 -31.92
CA LEU A 409 15.48 7.06 -33.28
C LEU A 409 16.25 5.73 -33.33
N SER A 410 16.65 5.15 -32.20
CA SER A 410 17.23 3.79 -32.17
C SER A 410 16.21 2.71 -32.51
N TRP A 411 14.92 3.00 -32.30
CA TRP A 411 13.82 2.10 -32.61
C TRP A 411 13.49 2.08 -34.11
N GLU A 412 14.14 2.93 -34.92
CA GLU A 412 13.79 3.08 -36.33
C GLU A 412 13.83 1.76 -37.08
N ASP A 413 14.70 0.81 -36.70
CA ASP A 413 14.89 -0.51 -37.33
C ASP A 413 14.66 -1.69 -36.36
N TRP A 414 14.02 -1.44 -35.21
CA TRP A 414 13.77 -2.49 -34.21
C TRP A 414 12.63 -3.42 -34.66
N GLY A 415 12.76 -4.73 -34.43
CA GLY A 415 11.72 -5.72 -34.77
C GLY A 415 11.43 -5.82 -36.28
N GLN A 416 10.18 -6.13 -36.63
CA GLN A 416 9.73 -6.18 -38.03
C GLN A 416 8.99 -4.89 -38.43
N SER A 417 9.07 -4.51 -39.70
CA SER A 417 8.28 -3.37 -40.21
C SER A 417 6.79 -3.71 -40.21
N ALA A 418 5.98 -2.78 -39.69
CA ALA A 418 4.52 -2.83 -39.70
C ALA A 418 3.90 -1.62 -40.42
N GLU A 419 4.68 -0.92 -41.25
CA GLU A 419 4.25 0.32 -41.92
C GLU A 419 3.05 0.12 -42.85
N ASN A 420 2.94 -1.06 -43.48
CA ASN A 420 1.85 -1.38 -44.40
C ASN A 420 0.62 -2.00 -43.72
N ASP A 421 0.73 -2.38 -42.44
CA ASP A 421 -0.36 -2.98 -41.65
C ASP A 421 -0.22 -2.57 -40.17
N PRO A 422 -0.39 -1.28 -39.84
CA PRO A 422 -0.22 -0.79 -38.49
C PRO A 422 -1.35 -1.28 -37.58
N GLN A 423 -0.99 -1.85 -36.43
CA GLN A 423 -1.92 -2.36 -35.43
C GLN A 423 -1.69 -1.70 -34.07
N GLU A 424 -2.73 -1.70 -33.24
CA GLU A 424 -2.62 -1.22 -31.86
C GLU A 424 -1.50 -1.99 -31.13
N GLY A 425 -0.63 -1.25 -30.46
CA GLY A 425 0.55 -1.76 -29.76
C GLY A 425 1.83 -1.79 -30.58
N ASP A 426 1.81 -1.45 -31.87
CA ASP A 426 3.04 -1.25 -32.64
C ASP A 426 3.84 -0.04 -32.13
N ILE A 427 5.16 -0.08 -32.22
CA ILE A 427 6.03 1.03 -31.86
C ILE A 427 6.10 2.02 -33.02
N VAL A 428 5.72 3.27 -32.77
CA VAL A 428 5.84 4.37 -33.73
C VAL A 428 7.03 5.24 -33.39
N VAL A 429 7.84 5.54 -34.40
CA VAL A 429 9.07 6.33 -34.24
C VAL A 429 8.96 7.61 -35.03
N PHE A 430 9.16 8.75 -34.37
CA PHE A 430 9.12 10.06 -35.00
C PHE A 430 10.46 10.75 -34.94
N GLU A 431 10.75 11.52 -35.98
CA GLU A 431 11.71 12.62 -35.93
C GLU A 431 10.98 13.91 -35.56
N ARG A 432 11.47 14.60 -34.52
CA ARG A 432 11.19 16.01 -34.27
C ARG A 432 12.26 16.80 -35.04
N VAL A 433 11.92 17.35 -36.20
CA VAL A 433 12.89 17.95 -37.14
C VAL A 433 13.79 18.96 -36.43
N GLY A 434 15.10 18.68 -36.39
CA GLY A 434 16.11 19.50 -35.70
C GLY A 434 16.09 19.45 -34.17
N LYS A 435 15.30 18.56 -33.54
CA LYS A 435 15.09 18.47 -32.08
C LYS A 435 15.14 17.03 -31.53
N GLY A 436 15.63 16.05 -32.29
CA GLY A 436 15.78 14.65 -31.87
C GLY A 436 14.57 13.77 -32.20
N GLY A 437 14.49 12.55 -31.65
CA GLY A 437 13.39 11.62 -31.93
C GLY A 437 12.30 11.59 -30.85
N HIS A 438 11.15 10.97 -31.13
CA HIS A 438 10.13 10.58 -30.15
C HIS A 438 9.65 9.16 -30.45
N VAL A 439 9.29 8.38 -29.43
CA VAL A 439 8.86 6.99 -29.60
C VAL A 439 7.74 6.66 -28.62
N GLY A 440 6.82 5.79 -29.03
CA GLY A 440 5.72 5.29 -28.20
C GLY A 440 4.95 4.19 -28.93
N PHE A 441 3.87 3.72 -28.33
CA PHE A 441 3.01 2.68 -28.88
C PHE A 441 1.81 3.28 -29.61
N LEU A 442 1.51 2.77 -30.79
CA LEU A 442 0.35 3.11 -31.58
C LEU A 442 -0.91 2.68 -30.85
N VAL A 443 -1.82 3.62 -30.61
CA VAL A 443 -3.17 3.37 -30.11
C VAL A 443 -4.15 3.29 -31.29
N ALA A 444 -4.01 4.21 -32.25
CA ALA A 444 -4.86 4.24 -33.44
C ALA A 444 -4.20 5.03 -34.58
N ASP A 445 -4.32 4.51 -35.80
CA ASP A 445 -4.08 5.29 -37.02
C ASP A 445 -5.31 6.16 -37.34
N ARG A 446 -5.09 7.43 -37.65
CA ARG A 446 -6.13 8.43 -37.93
C ARG A 446 -5.91 9.11 -39.29
N GLY A 447 -5.25 8.45 -40.23
CA GLY A 447 -4.93 9.00 -41.55
C GLY A 447 -3.66 9.84 -41.50
N ASP A 448 -3.79 11.17 -41.48
CA ASP A 448 -2.64 12.11 -41.45
C ASP A 448 -1.97 12.23 -40.07
N SER A 449 -2.52 11.55 -39.06
CA SER A 449 -2.00 11.54 -37.68
C SER A 449 -2.18 10.17 -37.04
N VAL A 450 -1.52 9.96 -35.91
CA VAL A 450 -1.67 8.75 -35.09
C VAL A 450 -1.82 9.11 -33.62
N SER A 451 -2.56 8.28 -32.87
CA SER A 451 -2.61 8.35 -31.41
C SER A 451 -1.55 7.45 -30.82
N VAL A 452 -0.83 7.97 -29.84
CA VAL A 452 0.40 7.36 -29.31
C VAL A 452 0.36 7.36 -27.79
N LEU A 453 0.47 6.17 -27.22
CA LEU A 453 0.74 5.94 -25.81
C LEU A 453 2.26 5.95 -25.61
N GLY A 454 2.78 6.97 -24.92
CA GLY A 454 4.21 7.13 -24.75
C GLY A 454 4.57 7.83 -23.44
N GLY A 455 5.80 7.59 -23.01
CA GLY A 455 6.44 8.31 -21.91
C GLY A 455 6.98 9.67 -22.35
N ASN A 456 7.22 10.55 -21.38
CA ASN A 456 7.63 11.93 -21.57
C ASN A 456 6.79 12.73 -22.59
N GLN A 457 5.47 12.51 -22.57
CA GLN A 457 4.54 13.28 -23.39
C GLN A 457 3.92 14.36 -22.51
N ASN A 458 4.49 15.57 -22.55
CA ASN A 458 4.21 16.63 -21.57
C ASN A 458 4.52 16.16 -20.14
N ASN A 459 5.75 15.63 -19.98
CA ASN A 459 6.34 15.17 -18.72
C ASN A 459 5.53 14.08 -18.01
N ARG A 460 4.79 13.25 -18.78
CA ARG A 460 4.00 12.13 -18.26
C ARG A 460 3.83 10.97 -19.24
N VAL A 461 3.47 9.81 -18.72
CA VAL A 461 2.88 8.71 -19.51
C VAL A 461 1.44 9.11 -19.83
N ARG A 462 1.11 9.21 -21.12
CA ARG A 462 -0.25 9.54 -21.58
C ARG A 462 -0.47 9.07 -23.00
N ILE A 463 -1.71 9.16 -23.45
CA ILE A 463 -2.05 9.14 -24.87
C ILE A 463 -2.01 10.57 -25.42
N SER A 464 -1.34 10.77 -26.56
CA SER A 464 -1.26 12.03 -27.30
C SER A 464 -1.38 11.77 -28.80
N THR A 465 -1.83 12.76 -29.57
CA THR A 465 -1.96 12.63 -31.03
C THR A 465 -0.83 13.41 -31.73
N TYR A 466 -0.16 12.77 -32.68
CA TYR A 466 0.95 13.35 -33.44
C TYR A 466 0.67 13.27 -34.95
N PRO A 467 0.99 14.33 -35.73
CA PRO A 467 0.89 14.26 -37.18
C PRO A 467 1.96 13.32 -37.75
N LYS A 468 1.60 12.52 -38.77
CA LYS A 468 2.58 11.69 -39.50
C LYS A 468 3.59 12.55 -40.25
N ASN A 469 3.18 13.72 -40.74
CA ASN A 469 4.07 14.75 -41.26
C ASN A 469 3.42 16.12 -41.07
N GLY A 470 3.86 16.89 -40.09
CA GLY A 470 3.22 18.17 -39.77
C GLY A 470 3.72 18.82 -38.49
N LYS A 471 3.12 19.96 -38.13
CA LYS A 471 3.47 20.68 -36.90
C LYS A 471 2.51 20.33 -35.77
N LEU A 472 3.05 20.16 -34.57
CA LEU A 472 2.33 20.16 -33.30
C LEU A 472 2.98 21.21 -32.39
N GLY A 473 2.27 22.32 -32.16
CA GLY A 473 2.85 23.53 -31.56
C GLY A 473 4.04 24.05 -32.37
N ALA A 474 5.17 24.30 -31.69
CA ALA A 474 6.40 24.82 -32.31
C ALA A 474 7.32 23.73 -32.90
N THR A 475 6.91 22.46 -32.94
CA THR A 475 7.75 21.34 -33.37
C THR A 475 7.14 20.65 -34.59
N LYS A 476 7.96 20.42 -35.62
CA LYS A 476 7.58 19.62 -36.80
C LYS A 476 7.93 18.16 -36.54
N TYR A 477 6.96 17.28 -36.69
CA TYR A 477 7.09 15.83 -36.58
C TYR A 477 7.06 15.19 -37.96
N VAL A 478 7.87 14.15 -38.14
CA VAL A 478 7.83 13.23 -39.29
C VAL A 478 7.86 11.82 -38.72
N LEU A 479 6.83 11.02 -39.00
CA LEU A 479 6.79 9.59 -38.69
C LEU A 479 7.83 8.88 -39.58
N ARG A 480 8.75 8.18 -38.94
CA ARG A 480 9.91 7.55 -39.58
C ARG A 480 9.69 6.07 -39.84
N SER A 481 9.10 5.37 -38.88
CA SER A 481 8.74 3.97 -39.03
C SER A 481 7.65 3.53 -38.04
N ILE A 482 7.05 2.37 -38.35
CA ILE A 482 6.15 1.61 -37.47
C ILE A 482 6.71 0.20 -37.34
N ARG A 483 6.92 -0.25 -36.10
CA ARG A 483 7.67 -1.46 -35.77
C ARG A 483 6.88 -2.39 -34.86
N ARG A 484 6.92 -3.68 -35.15
CA ARG A 484 6.25 -4.71 -34.36
C ARG A 484 7.27 -5.68 -33.77
N ALA A 485 6.98 -6.12 -32.54
CA ALA A 485 7.65 -7.23 -31.90
C ALA A 485 7.63 -8.50 -32.79
N ILE A 486 8.67 -9.34 -32.71
CA ILE A 486 8.77 -10.63 -33.39
C ILE A 486 8.77 -11.75 -32.36
#